data_AF-A0A5J4WF57-F1
#
_entry.id   AF-A0A5J4WF57-F1
#
_cell.length_a   1.000
_cell.length_b   1.000
_cell.length_c   1.000
_cell.angle_alpha   90.00
_cell.angle_beta   90.00
_cell.angle_gamma   90.00
#
_symmetry.space_group_name_H-M   'P 1'
#
loop_
_entity.id
_entity.type
_entity.pdbx_description
1 polymer ?
#
loop_
_entity_poly.entity_id
_entity_poly.type
_entity_poly.pdbx_seq_one_letter_code
_entity_poly.pdbx_strand_id
1 'polypeptide(L)'
;QRGWEYTAQITRALDHLHSHNVMHRDLKPANILVNQDGTIRLGDFGLSREINEDYYLTIAGTKVYMAPEVHLLKRMNKSSDMFSLGVIIFQLITGHHPYQADSEEAMIDKIKKNKVSELPDWVSNQMKEVIKWMMNNNENHRPTTKMILSHDTVLMYLRSCEDRYQQKQEKIEALNERDLLIEERNVLQNDNERALAERDRERIENDRLQIERDRERIEKDRLQIERDRERIEKDRLQIEMNRERIEKDREKIEKERFKYERDEEKRRAETTQSELDKQKTKTNESQELVKEFQQQIETTQSDNIRLTTEVQNLKTEPSKLRPQTTSSNQQSKPEPKVQQIQQQVPPSLNPNMLIGIIPDKEHANQEGIKIIRTNKQGCSTVAFNPIISSGIVRFGGFFEDPSYNPEFIIGIADSSAVFGSNQWPFSGENEMKTICYWNEFENVQYSSAKGISNGKVFEWGKEWKKE
;
A
#
# COMPACT_ATOMS: atom_id res chain seq x y z
N GLN A 1 38.52 -39.76 -9.23
CA GLN A 1 37.12 -39.32 -9.06
C GLN A 1 36.48 -38.92 -10.38
N ARG A 2 36.52 -37.64 -10.83
CA ARG A 2 35.73 -37.13 -11.99
C ARG A 2 35.71 -38.01 -13.25
N GLY A 3 36.81 -38.63 -13.66
CA GLY A 3 36.82 -39.56 -14.80
C GLY A 3 35.81 -40.72 -14.69
N TRP A 4 35.57 -41.25 -13.49
CA TRP A 4 34.53 -42.25 -13.23
C TRP A 4 33.11 -41.65 -13.28
N GLU A 5 32.91 -40.45 -12.72
CA GLU A 5 31.61 -39.75 -12.75
C GLU A 5 31.18 -39.41 -14.19
N TYR A 6 32.16 -39.15 -15.07
CA TYR A 6 31.96 -38.98 -16.51
C TYR A 6 31.71 -40.33 -17.20
N THR A 7 32.55 -41.34 -16.96
CA THR A 7 32.36 -42.72 -17.48
C THR A 7 30.94 -43.21 -17.18
N ALA A 8 30.49 -43.08 -15.94
CA ALA A 8 29.18 -43.48 -15.47
C ALA A 8 28.04 -42.80 -16.23
N GLN A 9 28.02 -41.47 -16.26
CA GLN A 9 26.93 -40.72 -16.90
C GLN A 9 26.91 -40.88 -18.42
N ILE A 10 28.07 -40.87 -19.08
CA ILE A 10 28.17 -41.06 -20.53
C ILE A 10 27.74 -42.48 -20.92
N THR A 11 28.16 -43.50 -20.16
CA THR A 11 27.71 -44.89 -20.40
C THR A 11 26.21 -45.03 -20.17
N ARG A 12 25.64 -44.41 -19.13
CA ARG A 12 24.18 -44.48 -18.87
C ARG A 12 23.37 -43.82 -20.00
N ALA A 13 23.86 -42.72 -20.55
CA ALA A 13 23.25 -42.10 -21.73
C ALA A 13 23.41 -42.99 -22.98
N LEU A 14 24.58 -43.59 -23.20
CA LEU A 14 24.83 -44.48 -24.34
C LEU A 14 24.02 -45.79 -24.27
N ASP A 15 23.80 -46.33 -23.06
CA ASP A 15 22.93 -47.51 -22.86
C ASP A 15 21.50 -47.25 -23.29
N HIS A 16 20.99 -46.03 -23.09
CA HIS A 16 19.67 -45.64 -23.58
C HIS A 16 19.59 -45.69 -25.12
N LEU A 17 20.63 -45.28 -25.84
CA LEU A 17 20.68 -45.45 -27.29
C LEU A 17 20.78 -46.94 -27.66
N HIS A 18 21.71 -47.66 -27.04
CA HIS A 18 22.03 -49.04 -27.41
C HIS A 18 20.91 -50.03 -27.06
N SER A 19 20.11 -49.76 -26.03
CA SER A 19 18.90 -50.52 -25.67
C SER A 19 17.75 -50.30 -26.63
N HIS A 20 17.54 -49.06 -27.12
CA HIS A 20 16.62 -48.74 -28.23
C HIS A 20 17.21 -49.06 -29.61
N ASN A 21 18.27 -49.88 -29.66
CA ASN A 21 18.93 -50.33 -30.87
C ASN A 21 19.47 -49.22 -31.79
N VAL A 22 19.85 -48.06 -31.22
CA VAL A 22 20.47 -46.93 -31.90
C VAL A 22 21.98 -46.86 -31.63
N MET A 23 22.78 -46.48 -32.62
CA MET A 23 24.18 -46.05 -32.47
C MET A 23 24.28 -44.52 -32.48
N HIS A 24 25.25 -43.95 -31.77
CA HIS A 24 25.53 -42.51 -31.80
C HIS A 24 26.41 -42.11 -33.00
N ARG A 25 27.38 -42.97 -33.37
CA ARG A 25 28.26 -42.86 -34.55
C ARG A 25 29.27 -41.70 -34.58
N ASP A 26 29.06 -40.62 -33.84
CA ASP A 26 30.01 -39.50 -33.71
C ASP A 26 30.20 -39.06 -32.25
N LEU A 27 30.52 -40.02 -31.38
CA LEU A 27 31.00 -39.74 -30.03
C LEU A 27 32.39 -39.07 -30.11
N LYS A 28 32.45 -37.82 -29.67
CA LYS A 28 33.65 -36.97 -29.56
C LYS A 28 33.49 -36.03 -28.34
N PRO A 29 34.56 -35.49 -27.74
CA PRO A 29 34.45 -34.63 -26.56
C PRO A 29 33.54 -33.40 -26.74
N ALA A 30 33.48 -32.82 -27.94
CA ALA A 30 32.58 -31.70 -28.26
C ALA A 30 31.08 -32.07 -28.20
N ASN A 31 30.75 -33.36 -28.27
CA ASN A 31 29.38 -33.89 -28.17
C ASN A 31 29.04 -34.38 -26.74
N ILE A 32 29.95 -34.18 -25.77
CA ILE A 32 29.74 -34.46 -24.34
C ILE A 32 29.49 -33.14 -23.62
N LEU A 33 28.22 -32.78 -23.44
CA LEU A 33 27.82 -31.53 -22.80
C LEU A 33 27.78 -31.67 -21.27
N VAL A 34 28.28 -30.66 -20.56
CA VAL A 34 28.33 -30.62 -19.09
C VAL A 34 27.49 -29.44 -18.59
N ASN A 35 26.47 -29.72 -17.78
CA ASN A 35 25.60 -28.72 -17.19
C ASN A 35 26.27 -28.03 -15.98
N GLN A 36 25.73 -26.88 -15.56
CA GLN A 36 26.22 -26.11 -14.42
C GLN A 36 26.20 -26.89 -13.09
N ASP A 37 25.35 -27.90 -12.95
CA ASP A 37 25.30 -28.80 -11.78
C ASP A 37 26.18 -30.06 -11.91
N GLY A 38 27.01 -30.14 -12.95
CA GLY A 38 27.91 -31.27 -13.21
C GLY A 38 27.23 -32.49 -13.84
N THR A 39 25.93 -32.42 -14.17
CA THR A 39 25.27 -33.48 -14.93
C THR A 39 25.70 -33.46 -16.40
N ILE A 40 25.81 -34.64 -17.02
CA ILE A 40 26.31 -34.80 -18.39
C ILE A 40 25.19 -35.21 -19.34
N ARG A 41 25.23 -34.70 -20.58
CA ARG A 41 24.31 -35.04 -21.67
C ARG A 41 25.09 -35.33 -22.96
N LEU A 42 24.64 -36.32 -23.71
CA LEU A 42 25.06 -36.53 -25.10
C LEU A 42 24.34 -35.52 -26.00
N GLY A 43 25.03 -35.02 -27.03
CA GLY A 43 24.52 -34.08 -28.02
C GLY A 43 24.92 -34.46 -29.45
N ASP A 44 24.41 -33.74 -30.44
CA ASP A 44 24.69 -33.95 -31.87
C ASP A 44 24.38 -35.39 -32.33
N PHE A 45 23.08 -35.67 -32.41
CA PHE A 45 22.52 -36.92 -32.93
C PHE A 45 22.41 -36.93 -34.47
N GLY A 46 23.03 -35.97 -35.18
CA GLY A 46 22.89 -35.80 -36.64
C GLY A 46 23.40 -36.98 -37.47
N LEU A 47 24.23 -37.84 -36.87
CA LEU A 47 24.72 -39.08 -37.46
C LEU A 47 24.16 -40.35 -36.81
N SER A 48 23.32 -40.24 -35.77
CA SER A 48 22.75 -41.39 -35.06
C SER A 48 21.79 -42.19 -35.95
N ARG A 49 21.78 -43.53 -35.82
CA ARG A 49 20.91 -44.44 -36.60
C ARG A 49 20.55 -45.70 -35.82
N GLU A 50 19.36 -46.23 -36.06
CA GLU A 50 18.92 -47.57 -35.66
C GLU A 50 19.77 -48.68 -36.32
N ILE A 51 19.72 -49.92 -35.80
CA ILE A 51 20.50 -51.06 -36.28
C ILE A 51 19.65 -52.19 -36.91
N ASN A 52 19.53 -52.17 -38.23
CA ASN A 52 19.26 -53.31 -39.12
C ASN A 52 20.50 -54.24 -39.27
N GLU A 53 20.44 -55.30 -40.09
CA GLU A 53 21.40 -56.41 -39.98
C GLU A 53 22.75 -56.22 -40.75
N ASP A 54 22.83 -55.30 -41.72
CA ASP A 54 24.00 -55.14 -42.63
C ASP A 54 24.58 -53.69 -42.71
N TYR A 55 25.30 -53.21 -41.68
CA TYR A 55 25.94 -51.87 -41.73
C TYR A 55 27.30 -51.80 -42.40
N TYR A 56 27.26 -51.78 -43.73
CA TYR A 56 28.22 -51.02 -44.53
C TYR A 56 27.76 -49.57 -44.59
N LEU A 57 28.63 -48.61 -44.25
CA LEU A 57 28.25 -47.19 -44.16
C LEU A 57 29.31 -46.26 -44.76
N THR A 58 28.82 -45.15 -45.33
CA THR A 58 29.65 -43.97 -45.61
C THR A 58 30.33 -43.52 -44.32
N ILE A 59 31.66 -43.43 -44.32
CA ILE A 59 32.42 -42.87 -43.20
C ILE A 59 32.03 -41.41 -43.05
N ALA A 60 31.44 -41.08 -41.91
CA ALA A 60 31.01 -39.75 -41.51
C ALA A 60 31.16 -39.63 -39.99
N GLY A 61 31.46 -38.41 -39.51
CA GLY A 61 31.89 -38.16 -38.13
C GLY A 61 33.41 -38.01 -38.01
N THR A 62 33.90 -37.98 -36.78
CA THR A 62 35.23 -37.48 -36.43
C THR A 62 36.27 -38.60 -36.43
N LYS A 63 37.07 -38.69 -37.50
CA LYS A 63 37.85 -39.90 -37.85
C LYS A 63 38.80 -40.42 -36.76
N VAL A 64 39.37 -39.54 -35.93
CA VAL A 64 40.33 -39.92 -34.88
C VAL A 64 39.71 -40.66 -33.68
N TYR A 65 38.39 -40.54 -33.46
CA TYR A 65 37.69 -41.31 -32.42
C TYR A 65 37.16 -42.65 -32.95
N MET A 66 37.10 -42.83 -34.27
CA MET A 66 36.55 -44.04 -34.89
C MET A 66 37.40 -45.28 -34.66
N ALA A 67 36.73 -46.40 -34.40
CA ALA A 67 37.33 -47.70 -34.15
C ALA A 67 38.06 -48.31 -35.36
N PRO A 68 39.02 -49.23 -35.15
CA PRO A 68 39.80 -49.86 -36.23
C PRO A 68 38.95 -50.51 -37.32
N GLU A 69 37.83 -51.16 -36.99
CA GLU A 69 36.94 -51.80 -37.95
C GLU A 69 36.23 -50.81 -38.89
N VAL A 70 35.95 -49.58 -38.42
CA VAL A 70 35.36 -48.52 -39.26
C VAL A 70 36.38 -48.10 -40.33
N HIS A 71 37.65 -48.01 -39.94
CA HIS A 71 38.76 -47.67 -40.84
C HIS A 71 39.11 -48.78 -41.82
N LEU A 72 39.14 -50.03 -41.36
CA LEU A 72 39.60 -51.19 -42.13
C LEU A 72 38.49 -51.87 -42.94
N LEU A 73 37.30 -52.08 -42.35
CA LEU A 73 36.21 -52.89 -42.91
C LEU A 73 35.01 -52.07 -43.40
N LYS A 74 34.98 -50.75 -43.12
CA LYS A 74 33.84 -49.84 -43.42
C LYS A 74 32.53 -50.24 -42.72
N ARG A 75 32.65 -51.04 -41.65
CA ARG A 75 31.56 -51.50 -40.79
C ARG A 75 31.56 -50.73 -39.47
N MET A 76 30.39 -50.49 -38.90
CA MET A 76 30.23 -49.89 -37.58
C MET A 76 29.11 -50.58 -36.81
N ASN A 77 29.30 -50.82 -35.52
CA ASN A 77 28.28 -51.39 -34.62
C ASN A 77 28.37 -50.76 -33.21
N LYS A 78 27.55 -51.24 -32.26
CA LYS A 78 27.53 -50.73 -30.87
C LYS A 78 28.91 -50.76 -30.20
N SER A 79 29.76 -51.73 -30.51
CA SER A 79 31.12 -51.79 -29.95
C SER A 79 32.05 -50.71 -30.51
N SER A 80 31.74 -50.12 -31.66
CA SER A 80 32.48 -49.00 -32.25
C SER A 80 32.23 -47.71 -31.45
N ASP A 81 30.99 -47.46 -31.01
CA ASP A 81 30.69 -46.39 -30.05
C ASP A 81 31.44 -46.59 -28.72
N MET A 82 31.56 -47.85 -28.25
CA MET A 82 32.30 -48.18 -27.01
C MET A 82 33.81 -47.93 -27.14
N PHE A 83 34.40 -48.12 -28.32
CA PHE A 83 35.79 -47.71 -28.58
C PHE A 83 35.94 -46.20 -28.52
N SER A 84 35.06 -45.44 -29.18
CA SER A 84 35.05 -43.96 -29.12
C SER A 84 34.93 -43.47 -27.68
N LEU A 85 34.08 -44.10 -26.86
CA LEU A 85 33.95 -43.81 -25.44
C LEU A 85 35.27 -44.08 -24.67
N GLY A 86 35.94 -45.20 -24.93
CA GLY A 86 37.25 -45.50 -24.35
C GLY A 86 38.31 -44.44 -24.70
N VAL A 87 38.34 -43.99 -25.96
CA VAL A 87 39.22 -42.90 -26.42
C VAL A 87 38.91 -41.59 -25.70
N ILE A 88 37.63 -41.23 -25.55
CA ILE A 88 37.19 -40.04 -24.81
C ILE A 88 37.62 -40.11 -23.34
N ILE A 89 37.46 -41.26 -22.68
CA ILE A 89 37.83 -41.43 -21.25
C ILE A 89 39.35 -41.38 -21.08
N PHE A 90 40.13 -41.98 -21.97
CA PHE A 90 41.60 -41.85 -21.98
C PHE A 90 42.00 -40.37 -22.04
N GLN A 91 41.42 -39.62 -22.98
CA GLN A 91 41.76 -38.21 -23.19
C GLN A 91 41.27 -37.30 -22.07
N LEU A 92 40.08 -37.54 -21.52
CA LEU A 92 39.52 -36.83 -20.37
C LEU A 92 40.41 -36.96 -19.13
N ILE A 93 41.05 -38.11 -18.96
CA ILE A 93 41.93 -38.39 -17.81
C ILE A 93 43.33 -37.82 -18.05
N THR A 94 43.94 -38.14 -19.19
CA THR A 94 45.36 -37.82 -19.45
C THR A 94 45.60 -36.43 -20.03
N GLY A 95 44.56 -35.77 -20.55
CA GLY A 95 44.67 -34.55 -21.37
C GLY A 95 45.09 -34.80 -22.83
N HIS A 96 45.50 -36.03 -23.19
CA HIS A 96 46.09 -36.37 -24.48
C HIS A 96 45.29 -37.42 -25.23
N HIS A 97 45.23 -37.32 -26.56
CA HIS A 97 44.56 -38.34 -27.36
C HIS A 97 45.39 -39.64 -27.36
N PRO A 98 44.81 -40.83 -27.11
CA PRO A 98 45.56 -42.09 -27.00
C PRO A 98 46.41 -42.45 -28.23
N TYR A 99 46.05 -41.91 -29.39
CA TYR A 99 46.75 -42.13 -30.66
C TYR A 99 47.38 -40.84 -31.23
N GLN A 100 47.65 -39.82 -30.40
CA GLN A 100 48.17 -38.50 -30.82
C GLN A 100 49.41 -38.61 -31.74
N ALA A 101 49.40 -37.88 -32.85
CA ALA A 101 50.45 -37.80 -33.86
C ALA A 101 50.32 -36.48 -34.65
N ASP A 102 51.25 -36.21 -35.56
CA ASP A 102 51.40 -34.90 -36.22
C ASP A 102 50.38 -34.62 -37.35
N SER A 103 49.60 -35.63 -37.78
CA SER A 103 48.49 -35.49 -38.72
C SER A 103 47.35 -36.48 -38.43
N GLU A 104 46.15 -36.22 -38.94
CA GLU A 104 45.01 -37.13 -38.80
C GLU A 104 45.33 -38.52 -39.38
N GLU A 105 46.00 -38.59 -40.53
CA GLU A 105 46.40 -39.84 -41.19
C GLU A 105 47.36 -40.65 -40.32
N ALA A 106 48.30 -39.97 -39.64
CA ALA A 106 49.23 -40.61 -38.71
C ALA A 106 48.51 -41.12 -37.44
N MET A 107 47.51 -40.40 -36.95
CA MET A 107 46.65 -40.87 -35.85
C MET A 107 45.81 -42.09 -36.28
N ILE A 108 45.24 -42.07 -37.48
CA ILE A 108 44.50 -43.20 -38.07
C ILE A 108 45.40 -44.41 -38.30
N ASP A 109 46.65 -44.23 -38.71
CA ASP A 109 47.62 -45.32 -38.85
C ASP A 109 47.97 -45.94 -37.48
N LYS A 110 48.13 -45.12 -36.43
CA LYS A 110 48.28 -45.62 -35.05
C LYS A 110 47.05 -46.40 -34.57
N ILE A 111 45.82 -45.94 -34.88
CA ILE A 111 44.57 -46.67 -34.56
C ILE A 111 44.56 -48.04 -35.26
N LYS A 112 44.76 -48.08 -36.58
CA LYS A 112 44.79 -49.31 -37.39
C LYS A 112 45.84 -50.34 -36.93
N LYS A 113 46.96 -49.85 -36.38
CA LYS A 113 48.08 -50.68 -35.88
C LYS A 113 48.03 -50.90 -34.36
N ASN A 114 46.94 -50.50 -33.69
CA ASN A 114 46.75 -50.50 -32.24
C ASN A 114 47.94 -49.93 -31.43
N LYS A 115 48.59 -48.88 -31.95
CA LYS A 115 49.71 -48.19 -31.30
C LYS A 115 49.21 -47.12 -30.33
N VAL A 116 48.58 -47.60 -29.26
CA VAL A 116 48.05 -46.78 -28.16
C VAL A 116 49.19 -46.28 -27.25
N SER A 117 49.10 -45.03 -26.79
CA SER A 117 49.96 -44.49 -25.74
C SER A 117 49.69 -45.18 -24.40
N GLU A 118 50.71 -45.29 -23.54
CA GLU A 118 50.53 -45.90 -22.22
C GLU A 118 49.76 -44.99 -21.26
N LEU A 119 48.97 -45.60 -20.35
CA LEU A 119 48.26 -44.87 -19.30
C LEU A 119 49.20 -44.65 -18.09
N PRO A 120 49.41 -43.39 -17.64
CA PRO A 120 50.31 -43.08 -16.53
C PRO A 120 50.00 -43.81 -15.22
N ASP A 121 51.00 -43.97 -14.35
CA ASP A 121 50.87 -44.77 -13.12
C ASP A 121 50.00 -44.17 -12.02
N TRP A 122 49.70 -42.87 -12.09
CA TRP A 122 48.68 -42.27 -11.24
C TRP A 122 47.24 -42.60 -11.67
N VAL A 123 47.03 -43.23 -12.84
CA VAL A 123 45.72 -43.76 -13.25
C VAL A 123 45.50 -45.12 -12.56
N SER A 124 44.44 -45.24 -11.76
CA SER A 124 44.15 -46.47 -11.01
C SER A 124 43.95 -47.69 -11.93
N ASN A 125 44.41 -48.87 -11.50
CA ASN A 125 44.37 -50.09 -12.31
C ASN A 125 42.98 -50.42 -12.86
N GLN A 126 41.92 -50.35 -12.04
CA GLN A 126 40.52 -50.51 -12.50
C GLN A 126 40.16 -49.60 -13.68
N MET A 127 40.63 -48.35 -13.68
CA MET A 127 40.40 -47.41 -14.78
C MET A 127 41.28 -47.75 -15.99
N LYS A 128 42.53 -48.16 -15.77
CA LYS A 128 43.40 -48.70 -16.84
C LYS A 128 42.77 -49.93 -17.51
N GLU A 129 42.12 -50.80 -16.75
CA GLU A 129 41.43 -52.00 -17.22
C GLU A 129 40.17 -51.65 -18.01
N VAL A 130 39.28 -50.81 -17.47
CA VAL A 130 38.05 -50.36 -18.18
C VAL A 130 38.37 -49.67 -19.51
N ILE A 131 39.38 -48.78 -19.55
CA ILE A 131 39.79 -48.10 -20.79
C ILE A 131 40.35 -49.11 -21.80
N LYS A 132 41.26 -50.01 -21.38
CA LYS A 132 41.81 -51.06 -22.26
C LYS A 132 40.75 -52.03 -22.77
N TRP A 133 39.70 -52.28 -21.98
CA TRP A 133 38.57 -53.13 -22.37
C TRP A 133 37.69 -52.46 -23.42
N MET A 134 37.33 -51.18 -23.20
CA MET A 134 36.62 -50.35 -24.20
C MET A 134 37.40 -50.21 -25.51
N MET A 135 38.72 -50.00 -25.42
CA MET A 135 39.59 -49.78 -26.57
C MET A 135 40.16 -51.07 -27.20
N ASN A 136 39.55 -52.23 -26.96
CA ASN A 136 40.08 -53.49 -27.48
C ASN A 136 40.09 -53.51 -29.03
N ASN A 137 41.19 -53.98 -29.62
CA ASN A 137 41.34 -54.06 -31.08
C ASN A 137 40.35 -55.04 -31.73
N ASN A 138 39.93 -56.10 -31.01
CA ASN A 138 38.80 -56.92 -31.42
C ASN A 138 37.50 -56.31 -30.89
N GLU A 139 36.61 -55.88 -31.80
CA GLU A 139 35.26 -55.40 -31.48
C GLU A 139 34.48 -56.34 -30.55
N ASN A 140 34.56 -57.66 -30.78
CA ASN A 140 33.86 -58.67 -29.98
C ASN A 140 34.42 -58.88 -28.56
N HIS A 141 35.57 -58.28 -28.24
CA HIS A 141 36.16 -58.31 -26.90
C HIS A 141 35.88 -57.02 -26.11
N ARG A 142 35.21 -56.03 -26.69
CA ARG A 142 34.80 -54.80 -26.01
C ARG A 142 33.57 -55.05 -25.12
N PRO A 143 33.42 -54.33 -24.00
CA PRO A 143 32.24 -54.45 -23.16
C PRO A 143 31.01 -53.87 -23.86
N THR A 144 29.84 -54.38 -23.52
CA THR A 144 28.59 -53.64 -23.75
C THR A 144 28.45 -52.52 -22.72
N THR A 145 27.62 -51.52 -23.02
CA THR A 145 27.20 -50.48 -22.07
C THR A 145 26.75 -51.06 -20.73
N LYS A 146 25.90 -52.09 -20.75
CA LYS A 146 25.42 -52.79 -19.54
C LYS A 146 26.55 -53.40 -18.71
N MET A 147 27.57 -53.98 -19.34
CA MET A 147 28.71 -54.56 -18.62
C MET A 147 29.55 -53.48 -17.91
N ILE A 148 29.68 -52.28 -18.49
CA ILE A 148 30.32 -51.14 -17.82
C ILE A 148 29.42 -50.60 -16.70
N LEU A 149 28.10 -50.50 -16.91
CA LEU A 149 27.16 -50.07 -15.89
C LEU A 149 27.12 -51.02 -14.68
N SER A 150 27.41 -52.31 -14.86
CA SER A 150 27.51 -53.30 -13.78
C SER A 150 28.86 -53.32 -13.05
N HIS A 151 29.86 -52.53 -13.44
CA HIS A 151 31.15 -52.47 -12.75
C HIS A 151 31.01 -51.73 -11.40
N ASP A 152 31.45 -52.32 -10.28
CA ASP A 152 31.22 -51.80 -8.92
C ASP A 152 31.53 -50.31 -8.76
N THR A 153 32.71 -49.87 -9.21
CA THR A 153 33.11 -48.46 -9.15
C THR A 153 32.19 -47.54 -9.96
N VAL A 154 31.64 -48.01 -11.09
CA VAL A 154 30.67 -47.26 -11.91
C VAL A 154 29.31 -47.20 -11.22
N LEU A 155 28.82 -48.33 -10.68
CA LEU A 155 27.60 -48.38 -9.85
C LEU A 155 27.66 -47.43 -8.66
N MET A 156 28.79 -47.40 -7.95
CA MET A 156 29.02 -46.49 -6.81
C MET A 156 28.88 -45.02 -7.23
N TYR A 157 29.48 -44.63 -8.37
CA TYR A 157 29.37 -43.26 -8.87
C TYR A 157 28.00 -42.94 -9.47
N LEU A 158 27.26 -43.91 -10.03
CA LEU A 158 25.87 -43.71 -10.46
C LEU A 158 24.96 -43.41 -9.29
N ARG A 159 24.96 -44.28 -8.25
CA ARG A 159 24.21 -44.06 -7.00
C ARG A 159 24.56 -42.70 -6.39
N SER A 160 25.86 -42.40 -6.25
CA SER A 160 26.33 -41.11 -5.75
C SER A 160 25.83 -39.89 -6.56
N CYS A 161 25.53 -40.05 -7.86
CA CYS A 161 24.91 -38.99 -8.68
C CYS A 161 23.39 -38.93 -8.49
N GLU A 162 22.74 -40.07 -8.32
CA GLU A 162 21.31 -40.22 -8.09
C GLU A 162 20.92 -39.68 -6.70
N ASP A 163 21.66 -40.05 -5.65
CA ASP A 163 21.50 -39.54 -4.27
C ASP A 163 21.55 -37.99 -4.24
N ARG A 164 22.53 -37.40 -4.94
CA ARG A 164 22.69 -35.93 -5.03
C ARG A 164 21.57 -35.26 -5.83
N TYR A 165 21.01 -35.95 -6.82
CA TYR A 165 19.85 -35.46 -7.56
C TYR A 165 18.60 -35.50 -6.70
N GLN A 166 18.41 -36.59 -5.94
CA GLN A 166 17.26 -36.80 -5.06
C GLN A 166 17.24 -35.78 -3.90
N GLN A 167 18.36 -35.61 -3.19
CA GLN A 167 18.54 -34.55 -2.18
C GLN A 167 18.32 -33.12 -2.73
N LYS A 168 18.61 -32.89 -4.01
CA LYS A 168 18.36 -31.61 -4.68
C LYS A 168 16.87 -31.39 -4.95
N GLN A 169 16.11 -32.44 -5.30
CA GLN A 169 14.66 -32.35 -5.46
C GLN A 169 13.94 -32.20 -4.12
N GLU A 170 14.27 -33.03 -3.12
CA GLU A 170 13.76 -32.92 -1.74
C GLU A 170 13.93 -31.50 -1.18
N LYS A 171 15.07 -30.86 -1.46
CA LYS A 171 15.34 -29.46 -1.06
C LYS A 171 14.54 -28.42 -1.85
N ILE A 172 14.19 -28.68 -3.10
CA ILE A 172 13.31 -27.81 -3.91
C ILE A 172 11.87 -27.95 -3.41
N GLU A 173 11.41 -29.17 -3.16
CA GLU A 173 10.09 -29.48 -2.62
C GLU A 173 9.89 -28.81 -1.24
N ALA A 174 10.84 -29.00 -0.30
CA ALA A 174 10.80 -28.35 1.01
C ALA A 174 10.88 -26.81 0.96
N LEU A 175 11.46 -26.22 -0.10
CA LEU A 175 11.41 -24.76 -0.31
C LEU A 175 10.04 -24.32 -0.82
N ASN A 176 9.43 -25.07 -1.75
CA ASN A 176 8.08 -24.80 -2.25
C ASN A 176 7.03 -24.91 -1.13
N GLU A 177 7.10 -25.95 -0.30
CA GLU A 177 6.23 -26.13 0.88
C GLU A 177 6.37 -24.97 1.87
N ARG A 178 7.61 -24.55 2.17
CA ARG A 178 7.88 -23.41 3.06
C ARG A 178 7.27 -22.12 2.51
N ASP A 179 7.38 -21.88 1.21
CA ASP A 179 6.92 -20.64 0.59
C ASP A 179 5.38 -20.60 0.50
N LEU A 180 4.71 -21.75 0.31
CA LEU A 180 3.25 -21.89 0.48
C LEU A 180 2.80 -21.59 1.92
N LEU A 181 3.51 -22.12 2.94
CA LEU A 181 3.22 -21.84 4.36
C LEU A 181 3.44 -20.36 4.74
N ILE A 182 4.33 -19.65 4.03
CA ILE A 182 4.51 -18.20 4.17
C ILE A 182 3.31 -17.46 3.55
N GLU A 183 2.83 -17.88 2.38
CA GLU A 183 1.65 -17.31 1.74
C GLU A 183 0.38 -17.50 2.58
N GLU A 184 0.13 -18.71 3.10
CA GLU A 184 -0.99 -18.99 4.01
C GLU A 184 -0.94 -18.12 5.29
N ARG A 185 0.25 -18.01 5.92
CA ARG A 185 0.45 -17.12 7.06
C ARG A 185 0.11 -15.66 6.71
N ASN A 186 0.54 -15.18 5.55
CA ASN A 186 0.29 -13.80 5.13
C ASN A 186 -1.20 -13.54 4.92
N VAL A 187 -1.95 -14.50 4.35
CA VAL A 187 -3.43 -14.40 4.25
C VAL A 187 -4.06 -14.33 5.64
N LEU A 188 -3.71 -15.26 6.54
CA LEU A 188 -4.21 -15.27 7.92
C LEU A 188 -3.87 -13.98 8.69
N GLN A 189 -2.70 -13.38 8.47
CA GLN A 189 -2.35 -12.10 9.07
C GLN A 189 -3.23 -10.97 8.53
N ASN A 190 -3.38 -10.85 7.21
CA ASN A 190 -4.23 -9.84 6.57
C ASN A 190 -5.69 -9.92 7.06
N ASP A 191 -6.24 -11.12 7.23
CA ASP A 191 -7.62 -11.28 7.72
C ASP A 191 -7.77 -10.98 9.22
N ASN A 192 -6.75 -11.24 10.04
CA ASN A 192 -6.73 -10.76 11.43
C ASN A 192 -6.66 -9.23 11.50
N GLU A 193 -5.85 -8.58 10.66
CA GLU A 193 -5.76 -7.11 10.58
C GLU A 193 -7.07 -6.48 10.11
N ARG A 194 -7.76 -7.09 9.12
CA ARG A 194 -9.11 -6.70 8.67
C ARG A 194 -10.13 -6.79 9.80
N ALA A 195 -10.17 -7.92 10.52
CA ALA A 195 -11.09 -8.14 11.63
C ALA A 195 -10.84 -7.19 12.82
N LEU A 196 -9.59 -6.80 13.07
CA LEU A 196 -9.25 -5.77 14.05
C LEU A 196 -9.75 -4.39 13.61
N ALA A 197 -9.47 -4.01 12.35
CA ALA A 197 -9.93 -2.73 11.79
C ALA A 197 -11.46 -2.64 11.66
N GLU A 198 -12.17 -3.76 11.56
CA GLU A 198 -13.64 -3.81 11.64
C GLU A 198 -14.13 -3.50 13.05
N ARG A 199 -13.62 -4.18 14.09
CA ARG A 199 -13.95 -3.91 15.50
C ARG A 199 -13.62 -2.48 15.93
N ASP A 200 -12.54 -1.89 15.40
CA ASP A 200 -12.20 -0.50 15.64
C ASP A 200 -13.23 0.47 15.01
N ARG A 201 -13.71 0.18 13.80
CA ARG A 201 -14.79 0.94 13.15
C ARG A 201 -16.12 0.82 13.89
N GLU A 202 -16.48 -0.38 14.35
CA GLU A 202 -17.67 -0.61 15.19
C GLU A 202 -17.61 0.22 16.49
N ARG A 203 -16.45 0.24 17.17
CA ARG A 203 -16.28 1.06 18.38
C ARG A 203 -16.47 2.55 18.08
N ILE A 204 -15.81 3.07 17.04
CA ILE A 204 -15.87 4.49 16.66
C ILE A 204 -17.31 4.92 16.32
N GLU A 205 -18.08 4.09 15.62
CA GLU A 205 -19.48 4.42 15.30
C GLU A 205 -20.39 4.34 16.55
N ASN A 206 -20.16 3.39 17.46
CA ASN A 206 -20.86 3.34 18.75
C ASN A 206 -20.56 4.58 19.62
N ASP A 207 -19.29 4.99 19.72
CA ASP A 207 -18.88 6.21 20.43
C ASP A 207 -19.54 7.46 19.80
N ARG A 208 -19.58 7.53 18.46
CA ARG A 208 -20.25 8.61 17.72
C ARG A 208 -21.76 8.66 17.99
N LEU A 209 -22.45 7.51 17.95
CA LEU A 209 -23.88 7.42 18.24
C LEU A 209 -24.19 7.79 19.70
N GLN A 210 -23.28 7.49 20.63
CA GLN A 210 -23.42 7.91 22.03
C GLN A 210 -23.26 9.44 22.18
N ILE A 211 -22.26 10.04 21.53
CA ILE A 211 -22.08 11.51 21.49
C ILE A 211 -23.31 12.21 20.88
N GLU A 212 -23.93 11.62 19.86
CA GLU A 212 -25.14 12.16 19.22
C GLU A 212 -26.35 12.14 20.17
N ARG A 213 -26.57 11.02 20.89
CA ARG A 213 -27.61 10.91 21.94
C ARG A 213 -27.40 11.91 23.07
N ASP A 214 -26.16 12.14 23.49
CA ASP A 214 -25.85 13.09 24.55
C ASP A 214 -25.99 14.56 24.09
N ARG A 215 -25.74 14.86 22.81
CA ARG A 215 -26.09 16.16 22.21
C ARG A 215 -27.60 16.40 22.19
N GLU A 216 -28.40 15.41 21.78
CA GLU A 216 -29.86 15.53 21.84
C GLU A 216 -30.38 15.79 23.26
N ARG A 217 -29.77 15.13 24.26
CA ARG A 217 -30.09 15.31 25.68
C ARG A 217 -29.83 16.77 26.11
N ILE A 218 -28.62 17.26 25.83
CA ILE A 218 -28.19 18.63 26.14
C ILE A 218 -29.10 19.67 25.47
N GLU A 219 -29.52 19.48 24.22
CA GLU A 219 -30.41 20.44 23.55
C GLU A 219 -31.84 20.40 24.12
N LYS A 220 -32.36 19.23 24.51
CA LYS A 220 -33.66 19.12 25.21
C LYS A 220 -33.61 19.84 26.56
N ASP A 221 -32.52 19.66 27.32
CA ASP A 221 -32.30 20.36 28.60
C ASP A 221 -32.15 21.88 28.39
N ARG A 222 -31.41 22.31 27.36
CA ARG A 222 -31.26 23.72 26.96
C ARG A 222 -32.62 24.36 26.66
N LEU A 223 -33.44 23.73 25.82
CA LEU A 223 -34.77 24.21 25.45
C LEU A 223 -35.74 24.25 26.66
N GLN A 224 -35.58 23.33 27.61
CA GLN A 224 -36.36 23.35 28.85
C GLN A 224 -35.95 24.53 29.75
N ILE A 225 -34.64 24.77 29.93
CA ILE A 225 -34.12 25.95 30.64
C ILE A 225 -34.59 27.27 29.99
N GLU A 226 -34.66 27.31 28.66
CA GLU A 226 -35.15 28.48 27.90
C GLU A 226 -36.64 28.76 28.19
N ARG A 227 -37.50 27.74 28.18
CA ARG A 227 -38.92 27.84 28.59
C ARG A 227 -39.10 28.22 30.06
N ASP A 228 -38.25 27.69 30.94
CA ASP A 228 -38.31 27.99 32.37
C ASP A 228 -37.90 29.45 32.65
N ARG A 229 -36.93 30.00 31.91
CA ARG A 229 -36.60 31.43 31.92
C ARG A 229 -37.75 32.31 31.43
N GLU A 230 -38.41 31.94 30.32
CA GLU A 230 -39.59 32.69 29.85
C GLU A 230 -40.71 32.75 30.88
N ARG A 231 -40.95 31.65 31.61
CA ARG A 231 -41.95 31.61 32.69
C ARG A 231 -41.53 32.53 33.83
N ILE A 232 -40.28 32.45 34.29
CA ILE A 232 -39.74 33.31 35.35
C ILE A 232 -39.86 34.80 35.00
N GLU A 233 -39.61 35.21 33.74
CA GLU A 233 -39.74 36.62 33.35
C GLU A 233 -41.22 37.06 33.26
N LYS A 234 -42.14 36.18 32.83
CA LYS A 234 -43.59 36.44 32.87
C LYS A 234 -44.08 36.61 34.32
N ASP A 235 -43.64 35.75 35.23
CA ASP A 235 -43.95 35.83 36.66
C ASP A 235 -43.36 37.11 37.28
N ARG A 236 -42.11 37.46 36.92
CA ARG A 236 -41.44 38.70 37.34
C ARG A 236 -42.22 39.95 36.90
N LEU A 237 -42.60 40.04 35.62
CA LEU A 237 -43.40 41.14 35.08
C LEU A 237 -44.78 41.22 35.75
N GLN A 238 -45.41 40.09 36.04
CA GLN A 238 -46.70 40.05 36.74
C GLN A 238 -46.59 40.53 38.20
N ILE A 239 -45.48 40.23 38.89
CA ILE A 239 -45.16 40.77 40.22
C ILE A 239 -44.93 42.29 40.14
N GLU A 240 -44.23 42.78 39.12
CA GLU A 240 -43.95 44.21 38.91
C GLU A 240 -45.24 45.00 38.64
N MET A 241 -46.14 44.49 37.79
CA MET A 241 -47.48 45.05 37.58
C MET A 241 -48.34 45.05 38.86
N ASN A 242 -48.27 43.98 39.66
CA ASN A 242 -49.01 43.89 40.93
C ASN A 242 -48.46 44.89 41.97
N ARG A 243 -47.15 45.13 41.97
CA ARG A 243 -46.50 46.14 42.80
C ARG A 243 -46.96 47.55 42.41
N GLU A 244 -46.98 47.90 41.13
CA GLU A 244 -47.53 49.18 40.65
C GLU A 244 -48.97 49.41 41.10
N ARG A 245 -49.81 48.38 41.07
CA ARG A 245 -51.20 48.48 41.54
C ARG A 245 -51.27 48.77 43.03
N ILE A 246 -50.48 48.07 43.85
CA ILE A 246 -50.38 48.32 45.29
C ILE A 246 -49.85 49.73 45.58
N GLU A 247 -48.92 50.26 44.79
CA GLU A 247 -48.42 51.64 44.88
C GLU A 247 -49.55 52.66 44.60
N LYS A 248 -50.31 52.46 43.51
CA LYS A 248 -51.45 53.31 43.12
C LYS A 248 -52.60 53.25 44.12
N ASP A 249 -52.90 52.08 44.68
CA ASP A 249 -53.90 51.91 45.73
C ASP A 249 -53.46 52.56 47.05
N ARG A 250 -52.16 52.50 47.39
CA ARG A 250 -51.58 53.24 48.53
C ARG A 250 -51.71 54.75 48.35
N GLU A 251 -51.32 55.30 47.20
CA GLU A 251 -51.51 56.73 46.89
C GLU A 251 -52.97 57.15 47.03
N LYS A 252 -53.92 56.31 46.60
CA LYS A 252 -55.35 56.60 46.68
C LYS A 252 -55.84 56.64 48.14
N ILE A 253 -55.43 55.66 48.95
CA ILE A 253 -55.72 55.62 50.40
C ILE A 253 -55.10 56.84 51.12
N GLU A 254 -53.90 57.26 50.73
CA GLU A 254 -53.24 58.44 51.29
C GLU A 254 -53.96 59.75 50.89
N LYS A 255 -54.37 59.90 49.63
CA LYS A 255 -55.17 61.04 49.16
C LYS A 255 -56.55 61.10 49.84
N GLU A 256 -57.16 59.94 50.13
CA GLU A 256 -58.40 59.84 50.90
C GLU A 256 -58.20 60.18 52.38
N ARG A 257 -57.07 59.78 52.98
CA ARG A 257 -56.67 60.20 54.35
C ARG A 257 -56.49 61.71 54.45
N PHE A 258 -55.68 62.32 53.57
CA PHE A 258 -55.48 63.77 53.53
C PHE A 258 -56.79 64.54 53.31
N LYS A 259 -57.73 63.97 52.54
CA LYS A 259 -59.07 64.54 52.41
C LYS A 259 -59.84 64.46 53.74
N TYR A 260 -59.85 63.30 54.39
CA TYR A 260 -60.54 63.11 55.68
C TYR A 260 -60.00 64.03 56.77
N GLU A 261 -58.68 64.17 56.89
CA GLU A 261 -58.03 65.05 57.87
C GLU A 261 -58.42 66.52 57.64
N ARG A 262 -58.38 67.00 56.39
CA ARG A 262 -58.84 68.36 56.03
C ARG A 262 -60.34 68.56 56.28
N ASP A 263 -61.18 67.57 55.97
CA ASP A 263 -62.62 67.62 56.21
C ASP A 263 -62.94 67.52 57.72
N GLU A 264 -62.00 67.04 58.55
CA GLU A 264 -62.06 67.13 60.01
C GLU A 264 -61.57 68.47 60.56
N GLU A 265 -60.44 69.00 60.09
CA GLU A 265 -59.98 70.35 60.45
C GLU A 265 -61.06 71.39 60.14
N LYS A 266 -61.75 71.26 59.00
CA LYS A 266 -62.88 72.12 58.63
C LYS A 266 -64.04 72.03 59.63
N ARG A 267 -64.42 70.83 60.07
CA ARG A 267 -65.45 70.64 61.12
C ARG A 267 -64.99 71.23 62.46
N ARG A 268 -63.72 71.10 62.83
CA ARG A 268 -63.16 71.70 64.05
C ARG A 268 -63.21 73.23 63.98
N ALA A 269 -62.79 73.81 62.86
CA ALA A 269 -62.85 75.25 62.61
C ALA A 269 -64.29 75.80 62.67
N GLU A 270 -65.24 75.14 62.00
CA GLU A 270 -66.68 75.47 62.05
C GLU A 270 -67.24 75.38 63.48
N THR A 271 -66.79 74.41 64.28
CA THR A 271 -67.17 74.28 65.70
C THR A 271 -66.65 75.47 66.51
N THR A 272 -65.36 75.78 66.42
CA THR A 272 -64.78 76.94 67.12
C THR A 272 -65.38 78.28 66.66
N GLN A 273 -65.79 78.40 65.39
CA GLN A 273 -66.48 79.58 64.88
C GLN A 273 -67.88 79.73 65.52
N SER A 274 -68.63 78.63 65.65
CA SER A 274 -69.93 78.62 66.34
C SER A 274 -69.80 78.98 67.83
N GLU A 275 -68.74 78.54 68.50
CA GLU A 275 -68.45 78.92 69.89
C GLU A 275 -68.04 80.40 70.01
N LEU A 276 -67.21 80.90 69.09
CA LEU A 276 -66.83 82.31 69.03
C LEU A 276 -68.04 83.22 68.79
N ASP A 277 -68.98 82.83 67.94
CA ASP A 277 -70.18 83.63 67.67
C ASP A 277 -71.18 83.60 68.84
N LYS A 278 -71.29 82.47 69.58
CA LYS A 278 -71.98 82.43 70.89
C LYS A 278 -71.30 83.30 71.96
N GLN A 279 -69.99 83.51 71.85
CA GLN A 279 -69.24 84.39 72.74
C GLN A 279 -69.45 85.88 72.37
N LYS A 280 -69.60 86.19 71.07
CA LYS A 280 -70.00 87.52 70.60
C LYS A 280 -71.40 87.91 71.05
N THR A 281 -72.41 87.02 70.96
CA THR A 281 -73.77 87.36 71.42
C THR A 281 -73.79 87.70 72.91
N LYS A 282 -73.12 86.90 73.76
CA LYS A 282 -72.94 87.21 75.19
C LYS A 282 -72.20 88.53 75.44
N THR A 283 -71.23 88.86 74.59
CA THR A 283 -70.53 90.16 74.64
C THR A 283 -71.49 91.32 74.32
N ASN A 284 -72.35 91.16 73.32
CA ASN A 284 -73.35 92.17 72.96
C ASN A 284 -74.42 92.35 74.04
N GLU A 285 -74.96 91.26 74.61
CA GLU A 285 -75.88 91.29 75.76
C GLU A 285 -75.25 92.04 76.94
N SER A 286 -73.95 91.82 77.20
CA SER A 286 -73.19 92.54 78.22
C SER A 286 -73.00 94.04 77.89
N GLN A 287 -72.93 94.41 76.61
CA GLN A 287 -72.80 95.80 76.17
C GLN A 287 -74.12 96.59 76.23
N GLU A 288 -75.28 95.95 76.09
CA GLU A 288 -76.57 96.61 76.32
C GLU A 288 -76.79 96.87 77.82
N LEU A 289 -76.48 95.92 78.70
CA LEU A 289 -76.48 96.13 80.15
C LEU A 289 -75.55 97.28 80.59
N VAL A 290 -74.37 97.41 79.96
CA VAL A 290 -73.46 98.54 80.20
C VAL A 290 -74.07 99.87 79.72
N LYS A 291 -74.85 99.91 78.63
CA LYS A 291 -75.52 101.14 78.17
C LYS A 291 -76.61 101.62 79.12
N GLU A 292 -77.46 100.71 79.63
CA GLU A 292 -78.48 101.07 80.63
C GLU A 292 -77.83 101.61 81.91
N PHE A 293 -76.71 101.01 82.33
CA PHE A 293 -75.95 101.47 83.49
C PHE A 293 -75.28 102.84 83.25
N GLN A 294 -74.71 103.07 82.06
CA GLN A 294 -74.10 104.34 81.68
C GLN A 294 -75.11 105.51 81.75
N GLN A 295 -76.36 105.27 81.35
CA GLN A 295 -77.42 106.29 81.37
C GLN A 295 -77.83 106.72 82.79
N GLN A 296 -77.56 105.90 83.82
CA GLN A 296 -77.71 106.27 85.24
C GLN A 296 -76.47 107.01 85.80
N ILE A 297 -75.30 106.81 85.20
CA ILE A 297 -74.04 107.48 85.61
C ILE A 297 -73.99 108.92 85.10
N GLU A 298 -74.44 109.19 83.86
CA GLU A 298 -74.43 110.53 83.28
C GLU A 298 -75.33 111.52 84.05
N THR A 299 -76.43 111.05 84.64
CA THR A 299 -77.27 111.84 85.57
C THR A 299 -76.61 112.15 86.92
N THR A 300 -75.48 111.54 87.24
CA THR A 300 -74.79 111.67 88.54
C THR A 300 -73.39 112.25 88.44
N GLN A 301 -72.76 112.24 87.26
CA GLN A 301 -71.40 112.77 87.07
C GLN A 301 -71.30 114.23 86.60
N SER A 302 -72.42 114.89 86.28
CA SER A 302 -72.41 116.33 85.95
C SER A 302 -72.00 117.24 87.12
N ASP A 303 -72.12 116.77 88.37
CA ASP A 303 -71.88 117.56 89.59
C ASP A 303 -70.46 117.42 90.19
N ASN A 304 -69.60 116.54 89.65
CA ASN A 304 -68.19 116.42 90.09
C ASN A 304 -67.21 116.31 88.91
N ILE A 305 -67.07 117.44 88.21
CA ILE A 305 -65.89 117.76 87.38
C ILE A 305 -64.61 117.61 88.24
N ARG A 306 -63.45 117.35 87.59
CA ARG A 306 -62.06 117.60 88.06
C ARG A 306 -61.37 116.45 88.85
N LEU A 307 -60.63 115.57 88.14
CA LEU A 307 -59.20 115.22 88.39
C LEU A 307 -58.68 114.07 87.46
N THR A 308 -57.37 114.10 87.15
CA THR A 308 -56.47 113.00 86.70
C THR A 308 -56.93 112.03 85.57
N THR A 309 -56.37 111.92 84.34
CA THR A 309 -55.05 112.21 83.69
C THR A 309 -54.08 111.00 83.55
N GLU A 310 -53.99 110.43 82.32
CA GLU A 310 -52.83 109.83 81.58
C GLU A 310 -52.25 108.37 81.72
N VAL A 311 -51.72 107.83 80.57
CA VAL A 311 -50.51 106.92 80.30
C VAL A 311 -50.58 105.33 80.34
N GLN A 312 -49.83 104.42 79.59
CA GLN A 312 -49.15 104.30 78.22
C GLN A 312 -48.25 102.98 77.93
N ASN A 313 -47.89 102.54 76.64
CA ASN A 313 -46.69 101.69 76.08
C ASN A 313 -46.80 100.31 75.24
N LEU A 314 -45.81 99.90 74.35
CA LEU A 314 -45.72 98.66 73.39
C LEU A 314 -44.30 98.22 72.76
N LYS A 315 -44.02 96.96 72.20
CA LYS A 315 -42.92 96.49 71.19
C LYS A 315 -42.75 94.93 70.77
N THR A 316 -41.89 94.50 69.76
CA THR A 316 -41.80 93.11 69.06
C THR A 316 -40.46 92.61 68.31
N GLU A 317 -40.34 91.31 67.81
CA GLU A 317 -39.75 90.74 66.48
C GLU A 317 -38.76 89.45 66.25
N PRO A 318 -37.89 89.18 65.18
CA PRO A 318 -37.86 87.87 64.35
C PRO A 318 -36.54 87.20 63.65
N SER A 319 -36.62 86.02 62.92
CA SER A 319 -35.80 85.43 61.71
C SER A 319 -34.86 84.12 61.77
N LYS A 320 -34.24 83.38 60.76
CA LYS A 320 -34.40 82.83 59.30
C LYS A 320 -33.23 81.83 58.75
N LEU A 321 -33.35 81.07 57.58
CA LEU A 321 -32.33 80.38 56.61
C LEU A 321 -32.00 78.80 56.59
N ARG A 322 -31.12 78.14 55.72
CA ARG A 322 -31.22 77.59 54.26
C ARG A 322 -30.14 76.48 53.72
N PRO A 323 -30.33 75.55 52.67
CA PRO A 323 -29.40 74.40 52.19
C PRO A 323 -29.16 74.03 50.62
N GLN A 324 -28.40 72.94 50.16
CA GLN A 324 -28.11 72.35 48.73
C GLN A 324 -27.08 71.10 48.66
N THR A 325 -26.56 70.29 47.63
CA THR A 325 -26.73 69.60 46.22
C THR A 325 -25.49 68.61 45.88
N THR A 326 -25.10 67.75 44.85
CA THR A 326 -25.34 67.12 43.42
C THR A 326 -24.25 65.95 43.12
N SER A 327 -23.87 65.15 42.04
CA SER A 327 -24.13 64.59 40.60
C SER A 327 -22.93 63.59 40.13
N SER A 328 -22.65 62.78 39.02
CA SER A 328 -23.13 62.03 37.74
C SER A 328 -21.92 61.14 37.07
N ASN A 329 -21.72 60.36 35.92
CA ASN A 329 -22.36 59.67 34.70
C ASN A 329 -21.43 58.74 33.70
N GLN A 330 -21.94 57.73 32.88
CA GLN A 330 -21.50 56.99 31.56
C GLN A 330 -20.12 56.20 31.28
N GLN A 331 -19.71 55.41 30.19
CA GLN A 331 -20.13 54.37 29.10
C GLN A 331 -18.87 53.79 28.25
N SER A 332 -18.71 52.92 27.16
CA SER A 332 -19.37 51.93 26.16
C SER A 332 -18.33 51.06 25.25
N LYS A 333 -18.66 50.09 24.28
CA LYS A 333 -17.70 49.14 23.49
C LYS A 333 -18.18 48.23 22.22
N PRO A 334 -17.36 47.75 21.18
CA PRO A 334 -17.69 46.87 19.95
C PRO A 334 -16.68 45.75 19.34
N GLU A 335 -16.98 44.91 18.25
CA GLU A 335 -16.13 43.77 17.60
C GLU A 335 -16.04 43.43 15.97
N PRO A 336 -16.24 42.20 15.30
CA PRO A 336 -15.29 41.52 14.27
C PRO A 336 -15.79 40.78 12.90
N LYS A 337 -14.94 40.02 12.08
CA LYS A 337 -15.29 39.14 10.84
C LYS A 337 -14.30 37.98 10.33
N VAL A 338 -14.48 37.28 9.14
CA VAL A 338 -14.04 35.84 8.78
C VAL A 338 -13.49 35.52 7.33
N GLN A 339 -12.59 34.50 7.11
CA GLN A 339 -12.42 33.51 5.94
C GLN A 339 -11.07 32.64 5.99
N GLN A 340 -10.64 31.70 5.08
CA GLN A 340 -11.17 30.35 4.63
C GLN A 340 -10.18 29.44 3.75
N ILE A 341 -10.29 28.07 3.78
CA ILE A 341 -9.87 26.92 2.84
C ILE A 341 -8.40 26.63 2.34
N GLN A 342 -7.82 25.41 2.58
CA GLN A 342 -7.31 24.40 1.57
C GLN A 342 -6.71 23.07 2.12
N GLN A 343 -6.33 22.13 1.22
CA GLN A 343 -6.14 20.65 1.38
C GLN A 343 -4.68 20.18 1.62
N GLN A 344 -4.48 18.94 2.12
CA GLN A 344 -3.91 17.78 1.35
C GLN A 344 -3.74 16.50 2.21
N VAL A 345 -3.57 15.34 1.54
CA VAL A 345 -3.36 14.00 2.14
C VAL A 345 -2.13 13.32 1.50
N PRO A 346 -1.19 12.73 2.27
CA PRO A 346 -0.05 11.99 1.70
C PRO A 346 -0.42 10.55 1.28
N PRO A 347 -0.06 10.09 0.07
CA PRO A 347 -0.19 8.70 -0.36
C PRO A 347 1.13 7.91 -0.24
N SER A 348 1.06 6.58 -0.13
CA SER A 348 1.83 5.64 -0.97
C SER A 348 1.63 4.16 -0.60
N LEU A 349 0.96 3.42 -1.48
CA LEU A 349 1.50 2.13 -1.92
C LEU A 349 2.36 2.42 -3.16
N ASN A 350 3.54 1.83 -3.24
CA ASN A 350 4.63 2.34 -4.10
C ASN A 350 4.48 1.89 -5.58
N PRO A 351 4.23 2.80 -6.55
CA PRO A 351 4.05 2.44 -7.96
C PRO A 351 5.37 2.21 -8.73
N ASN A 352 6.54 2.41 -8.11
CA ASN A 352 7.84 2.36 -8.79
C ASN A 352 8.29 0.95 -9.24
N MET A 353 7.43 -0.08 -9.15
CA MET A 353 7.80 -1.48 -9.40
C MET A 353 7.98 -1.84 -10.88
N LEU A 354 7.38 -1.10 -11.82
CA LEU A 354 7.60 -1.23 -13.27
C LEU A 354 7.58 0.14 -13.97
N ILE A 355 8.67 0.91 -13.84
CA ILE A 355 8.86 2.12 -14.66
C ILE A 355 9.40 1.70 -16.04
N GLY A 356 8.62 1.94 -17.09
CA GLY A 356 8.98 1.64 -18.47
C GLY A 356 10.01 2.62 -19.03
N ILE A 357 11.07 2.06 -19.60
CA ILE A 357 12.06 2.77 -20.41
C ILE A 357 11.46 2.88 -21.82
N ILE A 358 10.91 4.06 -22.12
CA ILE A 358 10.28 4.39 -23.39
C ILE A 358 11.23 5.32 -24.17
N PRO A 359 11.79 4.90 -25.32
CA PRO A 359 12.69 5.73 -26.13
C PRO A 359 12.02 6.96 -26.74
N ASP A 360 10.70 6.90 -26.99
CA ASP A 360 9.94 7.99 -27.58
C ASP A 360 8.50 8.05 -27.06
N LYS A 361 8.18 9.14 -26.34
CA LYS A 361 6.87 9.38 -25.74
C LYS A 361 5.79 9.82 -26.74
N GLU A 362 6.16 10.16 -27.97
CA GLU A 362 5.21 10.42 -29.05
C GLU A 362 4.71 9.14 -29.73
N HIS A 363 5.32 7.98 -29.46
CA HIS A 363 4.89 6.68 -30.02
C HIS A 363 4.14 5.83 -28.99
N ALA A 364 4.61 5.79 -27.73
CA ALA A 364 3.87 5.19 -26.60
C ALA A 364 4.11 5.97 -25.31
N ASN A 365 3.19 5.91 -24.36
CA ASN A 365 3.36 6.47 -23.02
C ASN A 365 2.99 5.45 -21.93
N GLN A 366 3.14 5.83 -20.65
CA GLN A 366 2.77 4.99 -19.51
C GLN A 366 1.90 5.77 -18.51
N GLU A 367 0.75 5.20 -18.15
CA GLU A 367 -0.15 5.70 -17.12
C GLU A 367 -0.32 4.65 -16.02
N GLY A 368 0.36 4.85 -14.89
CA GLY A 368 0.43 3.84 -13.82
C GLY A 368 1.08 2.55 -14.34
N ILE A 369 0.31 1.46 -14.39
CA ILE A 369 0.75 0.17 -14.95
C ILE A 369 0.35 -0.04 -16.43
N LYS A 370 -0.41 0.88 -17.04
CA LYS A 370 -0.82 0.78 -18.45
C LYS A 370 0.25 1.35 -19.36
N ILE A 371 0.61 0.62 -20.43
CA ILE A 371 1.34 1.17 -21.58
C ILE A 371 0.31 1.52 -22.65
N ILE A 372 0.29 2.78 -23.09
CA ILE A 372 -0.66 3.29 -24.08
C ILE A 372 0.12 3.60 -25.36
N ARG A 373 -0.13 2.84 -26.43
CA ARG A 373 0.37 3.19 -27.77
C ARG A 373 -0.45 4.35 -28.33
N THR A 374 0.23 5.31 -28.95
CA THR A 374 -0.43 6.44 -29.63
C THR A 374 -0.90 6.04 -31.03
N ASN A 375 -1.71 6.89 -31.67
CA ASN A 375 -2.13 6.73 -33.06
C ASN A 375 -1.03 7.10 -34.09
N LYS A 376 0.23 7.28 -33.67
CA LYS A 376 1.35 7.63 -34.55
C LYS A 376 1.85 6.40 -35.29
N GLN A 377 1.99 6.48 -36.62
CA GLN A 377 2.51 5.38 -37.43
C GLN A 377 3.99 5.13 -37.12
N GLY A 378 4.31 3.91 -36.71
CA GLY A 378 5.66 3.48 -36.36
C GLY A 378 5.67 2.31 -35.37
N CYS A 379 6.84 1.71 -35.16
CA CYS A 379 7.09 0.74 -34.12
C CYS A 379 7.13 1.43 -32.74
N SER A 380 6.80 0.71 -31.68
CA SER A 380 6.76 1.25 -30.31
C SER A 380 7.37 0.24 -29.35
N THR A 381 8.62 0.48 -28.95
CA THR A 381 9.38 -0.41 -28.06
C THR A 381 9.40 0.16 -26.65
N VAL A 382 9.09 -0.67 -25.65
CA VAL A 382 9.15 -0.32 -24.22
C VAL A 382 9.95 -1.41 -23.50
N ALA A 383 10.99 -1.03 -22.78
CA ALA A 383 11.81 -1.94 -21.99
C ALA A 383 11.55 -1.75 -20.48
N PHE A 384 11.80 -2.78 -19.68
CA PHE A 384 11.69 -2.73 -18.22
C PHE A 384 12.94 -3.37 -17.60
N ASN A 385 13.43 -2.80 -16.50
CA ASN A 385 14.50 -3.41 -15.70
C ASN A 385 13.88 -4.22 -14.55
N PRO A 386 13.78 -5.57 -14.64
CA PRO A 386 13.10 -6.37 -13.63
C PRO A 386 13.92 -6.50 -12.35
N ILE A 387 13.26 -6.44 -11.20
CA ILE A 387 13.85 -6.79 -9.89
C ILE A 387 13.79 -8.31 -9.74
N ILE A 388 14.93 -8.99 -9.85
CA ILE A 388 15.03 -10.45 -9.80
C ILE A 388 15.28 -10.90 -8.36
N SER A 389 14.22 -11.23 -7.62
CA SER A 389 14.30 -11.66 -6.20
C SER A 389 14.54 -13.16 -6.01
N SER A 390 14.06 -14.00 -6.93
CA SER A 390 14.10 -15.48 -6.82
C SER A 390 14.55 -16.20 -8.10
N GLY A 391 15.10 -15.46 -9.08
CA GLY A 391 15.48 -16.02 -10.39
C GLY A 391 14.32 -16.15 -11.39
N ILE A 392 13.09 -15.86 -10.99
CA ILE A 392 11.90 -15.83 -11.84
C ILE A 392 11.40 -14.39 -11.97
N VAL A 393 11.18 -13.93 -13.20
CA VAL A 393 10.48 -12.67 -13.49
C VAL A 393 9.07 -13.01 -13.98
N ARG A 394 8.05 -12.43 -13.37
CA ARG A 394 6.66 -12.53 -13.81
C ARG A 394 6.23 -11.20 -14.42
N PHE A 395 5.67 -11.24 -15.62
CA PHE A 395 5.04 -10.10 -16.29
C PHE A 395 3.64 -10.53 -16.73
N GLY A 396 2.68 -9.62 -16.62
CA GLY A 396 1.29 -9.84 -17.02
C GLY A 396 0.66 -8.51 -17.41
N GLY A 397 -0.20 -8.54 -18.43
CA GLY A 397 -0.85 -7.36 -18.98
C GLY A 397 -1.95 -7.76 -19.95
N PHE A 398 -2.84 -6.82 -20.23
CA PHE A 398 -3.98 -6.99 -21.12
C PHE A 398 -3.86 -5.99 -22.28
N PHE A 399 -4.26 -6.42 -23.47
CA PHE A 399 -4.32 -5.57 -24.65
C PHE A 399 -5.80 -5.31 -24.99
N GLU A 400 -6.19 -4.04 -25.09
CA GLU A 400 -7.46 -3.65 -25.71
C GLU A 400 -7.27 -3.74 -27.24
N ASP A 401 -8.14 -4.49 -27.90
CA ASP A 401 -8.03 -4.89 -29.30
C ASP A 401 -8.05 -3.67 -30.26
N PRO A 402 -6.94 -3.35 -30.95
CA PRO A 402 -6.92 -2.33 -31.97
C PRO A 402 -7.39 -2.92 -33.30
N SER A 403 -8.36 -2.26 -33.95
CA SER A 403 -9.02 -2.72 -35.18
C SER A 403 -8.16 -2.77 -36.46
N TYR A 404 -6.83 -2.86 -36.31
CA TYR A 404 -5.83 -3.09 -37.34
C TYR A 404 -4.77 -4.05 -36.80
N ASN A 405 -4.81 -5.29 -37.29
CA ASN A 405 -3.96 -6.44 -36.93
C ASN A 405 -2.49 -6.05 -36.60
N PRO A 406 -2.11 -5.95 -35.31
CA PRO A 406 -0.82 -5.41 -34.92
C PRO A 406 0.22 -6.52 -34.74
N GLU A 407 1.37 -6.41 -35.38
CA GLU A 407 2.54 -7.23 -35.04
C GLU A 407 3.01 -6.90 -33.61
N PHE A 408 2.73 -7.81 -32.66
CA PHE A 408 3.18 -7.69 -31.27
C PHE A 408 4.36 -8.62 -31.01
N ILE A 409 5.38 -8.07 -30.33
CA ILE A 409 6.61 -8.78 -29.97
C ILE A 409 6.96 -8.46 -28.51
N ILE A 410 7.20 -9.52 -27.73
CA ILE A 410 7.80 -9.43 -26.38
C ILE A 410 9.20 -10.06 -26.43
N GLY A 411 10.09 -9.73 -25.49
CA GLY A 411 11.44 -10.28 -25.52
C GLY A 411 12.23 -10.09 -24.22
N ILE A 412 13.37 -10.78 -24.15
CA ILE A 412 14.37 -10.63 -23.09
C ILE A 412 15.65 -10.12 -23.73
N ALA A 413 16.16 -9.00 -23.23
CA ALA A 413 17.36 -8.34 -23.72
C ALA A 413 18.52 -8.46 -22.73
N ASP A 414 19.74 -8.50 -23.24
CA ASP A 414 20.96 -8.24 -22.47
C ASP A 414 20.97 -6.78 -21.96
N SER A 415 21.58 -6.53 -20.80
CA SER A 415 21.64 -5.20 -20.19
C SER A 415 22.42 -4.15 -21.01
N SER A 416 23.13 -4.58 -22.06
CA SER A 416 23.81 -3.73 -23.05
C SER A 416 22.97 -3.40 -24.30
N ALA A 417 21.72 -3.85 -24.39
CA ALA A 417 20.79 -3.48 -25.46
C ALA A 417 20.31 -2.02 -25.31
N VAL A 418 20.20 -1.30 -26.43
CA VAL A 418 19.76 0.10 -26.46
C VAL A 418 18.73 0.29 -27.57
N PHE A 419 17.50 0.62 -27.19
CA PHE A 419 16.37 0.74 -28.12
C PHE A 419 16.18 2.19 -28.58
N GLY A 420 16.15 2.42 -29.89
CA GLY A 420 15.83 3.72 -30.47
C GLY A 420 14.32 3.96 -30.65
N SER A 421 13.94 5.21 -30.97
CA SER A 421 12.60 5.51 -31.48
C SER A 421 12.33 4.77 -32.78
N ASN A 422 11.10 4.28 -32.98
CA ASN A 422 10.64 3.63 -34.20
C ASN A 422 11.54 2.47 -34.70
N GLN A 423 12.14 1.72 -33.77
CA GLN A 423 12.97 0.54 -34.05
C GLN A 423 12.41 -0.70 -33.38
N TRP A 424 12.52 -1.85 -34.06
CA TRP A 424 12.19 -3.15 -33.50
C TRP A 424 13.25 -3.59 -32.45
N PRO A 425 12.89 -4.41 -31.45
CA PRO A 425 13.83 -4.87 -30.42
C PRO A 425 14.98 -5.74 -30.93
N PHE A 426 14.93 -6.21 -32.18
CA PHE A 426 15.97 -6.95 -32.89
C PHE A 426 16.64 -6.14 -34.02
N SER A 427 16.40 -4.81 -34.12
CA SER A 427 17.05 -3.98 -35.15
C SER A 427 18.52 -3.69 -34.86
N GLY A 428 19.38 -3.83 -35.88
CA GLY A 428 20.80 -3.48 -35.81
C GLY A 428 21.56 -4.31 -34.78
N GLU A 429 22.40 -3.68 -33.97
CA GLU A 429 23.16 -4.38 -32.91
C GLU A 429 22.29 -5.16 -31.91
N ASN A 430 21.01 -4.84 -31.78
CA ASN A 430 20.13 -5.53 -30.84
C ASN A 430 19.70 -6.93 -31.33
N GLU A 431 19.89 -7.27 -32.62
CA GLU A 431 19.65 -8.62 -33.17
C GLU A 431 20.40 -9.71 -32.37
N MET A 432 21.63 -9.40 -31.95
CA MET A 432 22.50 -10.31 -31.17
C MET A 432 22.39 -10.10 -29.65
N LYS A 433 21.52 -9.18 -29.19
CA LYS A 433 21.35 -8.81 -27.77
C LYS A 433 19.95 -9.11 -27.23
N THR A 434 18.94 -9.28 -28.09
CA THR A 434 17.54 -9.49 -27.68
C THR A 434 16.95 -10.78 -28.24
N ILE A 435 16.44 -11.63 -27.35
CA ILE A 435 15.64 -12.81 -27.71
C ILE A 435 14.17 -12.37 -27.79
N CYS A 436 13.57 -12.45 -28.98
CA CYS A 436 12.20 -12.02 -29.26
C CYS A 436 11.23 -13.20 -29.43
N TYR A 437 9.97 -12.97 -29.06
CA TYR A 437 8.84 -13.87 -29.24
C TYR A 437 7.73 -13.11 -29.97
N TRP A 438 7.37 -13.56 -31.17
CA TRP A 438 6.28 -13.01 -31.98
C TRP A 438 4.96 -13.76 -31.75
N ASN A 439 3.84 -13.17 -32.18
CA ASN A 439 2.53 -13.82 -32.20
C ASN A 439 1.81 -13.57 -33.54
N GLU A 440 1.47 -14.64 -34.26
CA GLU A 440 0.37 -14.62 -35.23
C GLU A 440 -0.91 -14.93 -34.45
N PHE A 441 -1.86 -13.98 -34.42
CA PHE A 441 -2.85 -13.88 -33.33
C PHE A 441 -3.91 -14.99 -33.22
N GLU A 442 -3.84 -16.05 -34.04
CA GLU A 442 -4.86 -17.11 -34.08
C GLU A 442 -4.65 -18.28 -33.10
N ASN A 443 -3.42 -18.57 -32.63
CA ASN A 443 -3.14 -19.82 -31.88
C ASN A 443 -2.22 -19.68 -30.64
N VAL A 444 -2.76 -19.10 -29.56
CA VAL A 444 -2.11 -19.06 -28.24
C VAL A 444 -2.21 -20.43 -27.53
N GLN A 445 -1.48 -21.43 -28.04
CA GLN A 445 -1.20 -22.70 -27.35
C GLN A 445 0.27 -23.14 -27.46
N TYR A 446 0.97 -22.79 -28.55
CA TYR A 446 2.36 -23.19 -28.74
C TYR A 446 3.21 -22.10 -29.40
N SER A 447 4.06 -21.43 -28.61
CA SER A 447 5.25 -20.75 -29.12
C SER A 447 6.50 -21.44 -28.59
N SER A 448 7.50 -21.63 -29.44
CA SER A 448 8.79 -22.22 -29.09
C SER A 448 9.89 -21.50 -29.84
N ALA A 449 10.67 -20.68 -29.14
CA ALA A 449 11.78 -19.92 -29.71
C ALA A 449 13.12 -20.48 -29.24
N LYS A 450 14.14 -20.34 -30.10
CA LYS A 450 15.55 -20.49 -29.74
C LYS A 450 16.23 -19.15 -29.88
N GLY A 451 16.92 -18.69 -28.84
CA GLY A 451 17.71 -17.46 -28.89
C GLY A 451 19.13 -17.69 -28.36
N ILE A 452 20.11 -16.94 -28.87
CA ILE A 452 21.49 -17.00 -28.40
C ILE A 452 21.81 -15.71 -27.64
N SER A 453 22.24 -15.84 -26.39
CA SER A 453 22.87 -14.75 -25.63
C SER A 453 24.15 -15.27 -24.98
N ASN A 454 25.23 -14.49 -25.09
CA ASN A 454 26.56 -14.83 -24.56
C ASN A 454 27.01 -16.27 -24.92
N GLY A 455 26.75 -16.70 -26.16
CA GLY A 455 27.10 -18.03 -26.69
C GLY A 455 26.24 -19.20 -26.18
N LYS A 456 25.20 -18.95 -25.38
CA LYS A 456 24.27 -19.98 -24.88
C LYS A 456 22.95 -19.94 -25.64
N VAL A 457 22.48 -21.11 -26.07
CA VAL A 457 21.13 -21.29 -26.61
C VAL A 457 20.13 -21.38 -25.46
N PHE A 458 19.07 -20.57 -25.51
CA PHE A 458 17.94 -20.64 -24.61
C PHE A 458 16.72 -21.20 -25.36
N GLU A 459 16.05 -22.17 -24.75
CA GLU A 459 14.73 -22.70 -25.14
C GLU A 459 13.75 -22.46 -23.99
N TRP A 460 12.47 -22.23 -24.29
CA TRP A 460 11.44 -22.00 -23.27
C TRP A 460 10.30 -23.02 -23.36
N GLY A 461 9.66 -23.27 -22.21
CA GLY A 461 8.68 -24.35 -22.04
C GLY A 461 7.29 -24.02 -22.59
N LYS A 462 6.52 -25.08 -22.88
CA LYS A 462 5.12 -24.99 -23.27
C LYS A 462 4.22 -24.98 -22.04
N GLU A 463 3.56 -23.87 -21.74
CA GLU A 463 2.15 -23.80 -21.32
C GLU A 463 1.73 -22.34 -21.05
N TRP A 464 0.61 -21.93 -21.64
CA TRP A 464 -0.19 -20.79 -21.19
C TRP A 464 -1.64 -21.26 -21.18
N LYS A 465 -2.33 -21.09 -20.05
CA LYS A 465 -3.79 -21.26 -19.98
C LYS A 465 -4.45 -19.93 -20.29
N LYS A 466 -5.50 -19.99 -21.10
CA LYS A 466 -6.46 -18.90 -21.29
C LYS A 466 -7.59 -19.10 -20.28
N GLU A 467 -7.79 -18.11 -19.41
CA GLU A 467 -9.01 -17.93 -18.62
C GLU A 467 -9.95 -16.95 -19.35
#